data_AF-A0A512H886-F1
#
_entry.id   AF-A0A512H886-F1
#
_cell.length_a   1.000
_cell.length_b   1.000
_cell.length_c   1.000
_cell.angle_alpha   90.00
_cell.angle_beta   90.00
_cell.angle_gamma   90.00
#
_symmetry.space_group_name_H-M   'P 1'
#
loop_
_entity.id
_entity.type
_entity.pdbx_description
1 polymer ?
#
loop_
_entity_poly.entity_id
_entity_poly.type
_entity_poly.pdbx_seq_one_letter_code
_entity_poly.pdbx_strand_id
1 'polypeptide(L)'
;MPAPEALGEGCYRLDLGAALASDPGLNARVVLLPVLEARDFRALEIHCDHLPRWFDATLRRLALSAEVTSDAEGVHAHVVPMPPAAGEASTVGEGARP
;
A
#
# COMPACT_ATOMS: atom_id res chain seq x y z
N MET A 1 13.13 9.33 -4.77
CA MET A 1 11.74 9.09 -4.34
C MET A 1 11.80 8.47 -2.96
N PRO A 2 11.04 8.98 -1.97
CA PRO A 2 10.96 8.35 -0.67
C PRO A 2 10.38 6.94 -0.84
N ALA A 3 11.16 5.94 -0.45
CA ALA A 3 10.76 4.54 -0.49
C ALA A 3 10.16 4.15 0.87
N PRO A 4 9.17 3.24 0.89
CA PRO A 4 8.68 2.70 2.14
C PRO A 4 9.79 1.93 2.86
N GLU A 5 9.86 2.09 4.17
CA GLU A 5 10.77 1.36 5.05
C GLU A 5 10.30 -0.10 5.17
N ALA A 6 11.19 -1.05 4.91
CA ALA A 6 10.88 -2.46 5.09
C ALA A 6 11.00 -2.85 6.56
N LEU A 7 9.89 -3.28 7.17
CA LEU A 7 9.85 -3.79 8.54
C LEU A 7 10.24 -5.27 8.63
N GLY A 8 10.24 -5.96 7.48
CA GLY A 8 10.49 -7.40 7.39
C GLY A 8 9.24 -8.18 7.00
N GLU A 9 9.40 -9.42 6.53
CA GLU A 9 8.28 -10.33 6.20
C GLU A 9 7.28 -9.79 5.15
N GLY A 10 7.74 -8.88 4.27
CA GLY A 10 6.88 -8.21 3.30
C GLY A 10 5.98 -7.12 3.90
N CYS A 11 6.23 -6.72 5.16
CA CYS A 11 5.61 -5.58 5.79
C CYS A 11 6.45 -4.31 5.54
N TYR A 12 5.75 -3.23 5.19
CA TYR A 12 6.36 -1.96 4.84
C TYR A 12 5.68 -0.82 5.58
N ARG A 13 6.44 0.24 5.88
CA ARG A 13 5.95 1.45 6.52
C ARG A 13 6.31 2.68 5.70
N LEU A 14 5.36 3.58 5.53
CA LEU A 14 5.54 4.80 4.76
C LEU A 14 4.99 5.98 5.54
N ASP A 15 5.90 6.85 5.99
CA ASP A 15 5.54 8.15 6.53
C ASP A 15 5.37 9.14 5.36
N LEU A 16 4.12 9.37 4.99
CA LEU A 16 3.75 10.30 3.93
C LEU A 16 4.05 11.74 4.34
N GLY A 17 3.89 12.08 5.63
CA GLY A 17 4.20 13.41 6.14
C GLY A 17 5.68 13.74 5.96
N ALA A 18 6.56 12.84 6.41
CA ALA A 18 8.01 12.98 6.24
C ALA A 18 8.43 12.98 4.76
N ALA A 19 7.80 12.14 3.94
CA ALA A 19 8.05 12.07 2.50
C ALA A 19 7.73 13.40 1.79
N LEU A 20 6.59 14.02 2.11
CA LEU A 20 6.17 15.29 1.53
C LEU A 20 6.96 16.48 2.11
N ALA A 21 7.36 16.42 3.38
CA ALA A 21 8.22 17.43 4.00
C ALA A 21 9.64 17.45 3.39
N SER A 22 10.12 16.29 2.92
CA SER A 22 11.45 16.18 2.32
C SER A 22 11.55 16.80 0.92
N ASP A 23 10.45 16.85 0.16
CA ASP A 23 10.42 17.43 -1.18
C ASP A 23 9.05 18.07 -1.47
N PRO A 24 8.96 19.41 -1.53
CA PRO A 24 7.70 20.13 -1.76
C PRO A 24 7.11 19.93 -3.16
N GLY A 25 7.85 19.35 -4.10
CA GLY A 25 7.35 18.94 -5.41
C GLY A 25 6.64 17.59 -5.41
N LEU A 26 6.78 16.81 -4.33
CA LEU A 26 6.08 15.53 -4.19
C LEU A 26 4.65 15.75 -3.72
N ASN A 27 3.78 14.84 -4.16
CA ASN A 27 2.41 14.77 -3.68
C ASN A 27 2.09 13.33 -3.28
N ALA A 28 1.04 13.18 -2.47
CA ALA A 28 0.62 11.88 -1.96
C ALA A 28 0.45 10.83 -3.06
N ARG A 29 0.00 11.25 -4.25
CA ARG A 29 -0.22 10.34 -5.39
C ARG A 29 1.08 9.85 -6.00
N VAL A 30 2.09 10.70 -6.18
CA VAL A 30 3.39 10.29 -6.73
C VAL A 30 4.10 9.31 -5.79
N VAL A 31 3.89 9.44 -4.47
CA VAL A 31 4.53 8.59 -3.47
C VAL A 31 3.76 7.28 -3.26
N LEU A 32 2.44 7.34 -3.05
CA LEU A 32 1.64 6.16 -2.71
C LEU A 32 1.32 5.27 -3.91
N LEU A 33 1.01 5.86 -5.08
CA LEU A 33 0.54 5.10 -6.24
C LEU A 33 1.52 4.01 -6.69
N PRO A 34 2.84 4.27 -6.86
CA PRO A 34 3.77 3.20 -7.26
C PRO A 34 3.90 2.09 -6.21
N VAL A 35 3.81 2.42 -4.92
CA VAL A 35 3.87 1.42 -3.84
C VAL A 35 2.61 0.54 -3.86
N LEU A 36 1.44 1.16 -3.97
CA LEU A 36 0.16 0.46 -4.05
C LEU A 36 0.05 -0.38 -5.33
N GLU A 37 0.53 0.12 -6.46
CA GLU A 37 0.49 -0.57 -7.75
C GLU A 37 1.51 -1.70 -7.86
N ALA A 38 2.66 -1.62 -7.17
CA ALA A 38 3.62 -2.70 -7.12
C ALA A 38 3.02 -3.99 -6.53
N ARG A 39 2.08 -3.86 -5.57
CA ARG A 39 1.41 -4.96 -4.85
C ARG A 39 2.37 -6.02 -4.25
N ASP A 40 3.64 -5.68 -4.11
CA ASP A 40 4.69 -6.55 -3.57
C ASP A 40 4.83 -6.35 -2.06
N PHE A 41 3.70 -6.36 -1.35
CA PHE A 41 3.64 -6.20 0.09
C PHE A 41 2.56 -7.09 0.69
N ARG A 42 2.85 -7.63 1.87
CA ARG A 42 1.91 -8.33 2.73
C ARG A 42 1.08 -7.34 3.54
N ALA A 43 1.71 -6.28 4.02
CA ALA A 43 1.08 -5.19 4.73
C ALA A 43 1.84 -3.89 4.45
N LEU A 44 1.12 -2.79 4.32
CA LEU A 44 1.67 -1.45 4.14
C LEU A 44 1.02 -0.51 5.17
N GLU A 45 1.81 -0.03 6.11
CA GLU A 45 1.41 1.00 7.05
C GLU A 45 1.70 2.37 6.45
N ILE A 46 0.70 3.22 6.39
CA ILE A 46 0.82 4.60 5.90
C ILE A 46 0.47 5.54 7.04
N HIS A 47 1.37 6.47 7.34
CA HIS A 47 1.11 7.56 8.28
C HIS A 47 1.02 8.88 7.52
N CYS A 48 -0.05 9.64 7.74
CA CYS A 48 -0.30 10.90 7.06
C CYS A 48 -1.22 11.81 7.90
N ASP A 49 -1.18 13.13 7.69
CA ASP A 49 -2.15 14.03 8.32
C ASP A 49 -3.59 13.79 7.83
N HIS A 50 -3.73 13.44 6.56
CA HIS A 50 -5.02 13.19 5.93
C HIS A 50 -4.89 12.23 4.74
N LEU A 51 -5.85 11.31 4.62
CA LEU A 51 -5.90 10.41 3.47
C LEU A 51 -6.47 11.12 2.22
N PRO A 52 -5.86 10.90 1.05
CA PRO A 52 -6.37 11.47 -0.19
C PRO A 52 -7.77 10.94 -0.56
N ARG A 53 -8.62 11.79 -1.14
CA ARG A 53 -9.98 11.39 -1.58
C ARG A 53 -10.00 10.24 -2.60
N TRP A 54 -8.94 10.07 -3.37
CA TRP A 54 -8.79 9.01 -4.37
C TRP A 54 -8.26 7.69 -3.78
N PHE A 55 -7.82 7.69 -2.52
CA PHE A 55 -7.15 6.56 -1.88
C PHE A 55 -8.05 5.34 -1.84
N ASP A 56 -9.24 5.46 -1.24
CA ASP A 56 -10.22 4.38 -1.16
C ASP A 56 -10.60 3.81 -2.55
N ALA A 57 -10.88 4.69 -3.52
CA ALA A 57 -11.20 4.25 -4.88
C ALA A 57 -10.04 3.47 -5.53
N THR A 58 -8.80 3.87 -5.24
CA THR A 58 -7.59 3.19 -5.71
C THR A 58 -7.43 1.83 -5.05
N LEU A 59 -7.65 1.73 -3.74
CA LEU A 59 -7.59 0.46 -3.02
C LEU A 59 -8.59 -0.55 -3.59
N ARG A 60 -9.85 -0.14 -3.79
CA ARG A 60 -10.87 -0.99 -4.42
C ARG A 60 -10.45 -1.44 -5.82
N ARG A 61 -9.92 -0.52 -6.64
CA ARG A 61 -9.41 -0.83 -7.99
C ARG A 61 -8.27 -1.85 -7.97
N LEU A 62 -7.46 -1.82 -6.92
CA LEU A 62 -6.29 -2.68 -6.77
C LEU A 62 -6.57 -3.95 -5.96
N ALA A 63 -7.83 -4.22 -5.58
CA ALA A 63 -8.19 -5.31 -4.68
C ALA A 63 -7.39 -5.27 -3.36
N LEU A 64 -7.21 -4.07 -2.83
CA LEU A 64 -6.60 -3.82 -1.53
C LEU A 64 -7.69 -3.39 -0.54
N SER A 65 -7.49 -3.72 0.73
CA SER A 65 -8.28 -3.23 1.86
C SER A 65 -7.38 -2.35 2.73
N ALA A 66 -7.94 -1.29 3.30
CA ALA A 66 -7.24 -0.52 4.32
C ALA A 66 -8.09 -0.34 5.56
N GLU A 67 -7.48 -0.58 6.71
CA GLU A 67 -8.02 -0.21 8.01
C GLU A 67 -7.45 1.16 8.38
N VAL A 68 -8.35 2.14 8.55
CA VAL A 68 -7.97 3.52 8.83
C VAL A 68 -8.29 3.84 10.28
N THR A 69 -7.28 4.25 11.02
CA THR A 69 -7.36 4.78 12.38
C THR A 69 -6.84 6.22 12.38
N SER A 70 -7.49 7.07 13.17
CA SER A 70 -7.06 8.45 13.36
C SER A 70 -6.94 8.74 14.85
N ASP A 71 -5.81 9.29 15.25
CA ASP A 71 -5.47 9.60 16.64
C ASP A 71 -4.81 10.99 16.74
N ALA A 72 -4.19 11.30 17.88
CA ALA A 72 -3.56 12.59 18.11
C ALA A 72 -2.31 12.84 17.24
N GLU A 73 -1.67 11.79 16.74
CA GLU A 73 -0.47 11.84 15.90
C GLU A 73 -0.78 11.88 14.40
N GLY A 74 -2.05 11.71 14.01
CA GLY A 74 -2.50 11.83 12.62
C GLY A 74 -3.42 10.68 12.18
N VAL A 75 -3.34 10.33 10.90
CA VAL A 75 -4.11 9.26 10.27
C VAL A 75 -3.18 8.11 9.88
N HIS A 76 -3.47 6.94 10.40
CA HIS A 76 -2.79 5.68 10.12
C HIS A 76 -3.68 4.79 9.25
N ALA A 77 -3.18 4.39 8.09
CA ALA A 77 -3.85 3.42 7.22
C ALA A 77 -3.01 2.14 7.14
N HIS A 78 -3.57 1.03 7.62
CA HIS A 78 -3.00 -0.29 7.48
C HIS A 78 -3.60 -0.97 6.25
N VAL A 79 -2.82 -1.05 5.18
CA VAL A 79 -3.24 -1.59 3.87
C VAL A 79 -2.78 -3.03 3.73
N VAL A 80 -3.70 -3.90 3.37
CA VAL A 80 -3.43 -5.31 3.08
C VAL A 80 -4.03 -5.70 1.73
N PRO A 81 -3.39 -6.60 0.98
CA PRO A 81 -4.03 -7.21 -0.17
C PRO A 81 -5.27 -7.95 0.29
N MET A 82 -6.40 -7.71 -0.39
CA MET A 82 -7.58 -8.50 -0.14
C MET A 82 -7.25 -9.94 -0.53
N PRO A 83 -7.53 -10.94 0.32
CA PRO A 83 -7.35 -12.32 -0.08
C PRO A 83 -8.11 -12.52 -1.39
N PRO A 84 -7.53 -13.19 -2.40
CA PRO A 84 -8.26 -13.52 -3.60
C PRO A 84 -9.52 -14.24 -3.12
N ALA A 85 -10.70 -13.73 -3.48
CA ALA A 85 -11.96 -14.32 -3.10
C ALA A 85 -11.83 -15.82 -3.34
N ALA A 86 -11.91 -16.62 -2.28
CA ALA A 86 -11.52 -18.03 -2.28
C ALA A 86 -12.14 -18.73 -3.51
N GLY A 87 -11.34 -18.91 -4.55
CA GLY A 87 -11.87 -19.13 -5.90
C GLY A 87 -10.86 -18.88 -7.03
N GLU A 88 -9.81 -18.09 -6.81
CA GLU A 88 -8.71 -17.89 -7.78
C GLU A 88 -7.36 -18.32 -7.20
N ALA A 89 -7.29 -19.56 -6.71
CA ALA A 89 -6.03 -20.25 -6.43
C ALA A 89 -6.00 -21.55 -7.22
N SER A 90 -5.89 -21.46 -8.54
CA SER A 90 -5.32 -22.50 -9.40
C SER A 90 -5.27 -22.01 -10.84
N THR A 91 -4.07 -21.78 -11.36
CA THR A 91 -3.54 -22.42 -12.58
C THR A 91 -2.37 -21.61 -13.13
N VAL A 92 -1.19 -21.85 -12.56
CA VAL A 92 0.06 -21.90 -13.35
C VAL A 92 0.69 -23.22 -12.90
N GLY A 93 0.38 -24.34 -13.55
CA GLY A 93 0.81 -24.61 -14.92
C GLY A 93 2.06 -25.46 -14.80
N GLU A 94 1.87 -26.74 -14.47
CA GLU A 94 2.92 -27.76 -14.45
C GLU A 94 3.57 -27.86 -15.85
N GLY A 95 4.74 -27.25 -15.98
CA GLY A 95 5.60 -27.37 -17.14
C GLY A 95 6.33 -28.70 -17.10
N ALA A 96 5.63 -29.77 -17.46
CA ALA A 96 6.23 -31.03 -17.88
C ALA A 96 7.28 -30.78 -18.97
N ARG A 97 8.46 -31.42 -18.84
CA ARG A 97 9.40 -31.71 -19.95
C ARG A 97 10.56 -32.59 -19.47
N PRO A 98 11.18 -33.34 -20.41
CA PRO A 98 10.90 -34.77 -20.65
C PRO A 98 11.91 -35.73 -20.02
#